data_AF-A0A348V9V8-F1
#
_entry.id   AF-A0A348V9V8-F1
#
_cell.length_a   1.000
_cell.length_b   1.000
_cell.length_c   1.000
_cell.angle_alpha   90.00
_cell.angle_beta   90.00
_cell.angle_gamma   90.00
#
_symmetry.space_group_name_H-M   'P 1'
#
loop_
_entity.id
_entity.type
_entity.pdbx_description
1 polymer ?
#
loop_
_entity_poly.entity_id
_entity_poly.type
_entity_poly.pdbx_seq_one_letter_code
_entity_poly.pdbx_strand_id
1 'polypeptide(L)'
;MTKNNETLKSLIENSNIPAGLIRATVSQFGGFESFKECAPDVNNHGIGGGFHGFIYYTDTVKFFRNQRVNIIEMAKSQAEDFGVGMLEMIAGFGCMKSLDISEDEIARAMYTGKGEMSEQIMNCLAWYAGEEVARAYCDMVEA
;
A
#
# COMPACT_ATOMS: atom_id res chain seq x y z
N MET A 1 30.65 -4.42 -5.25
CA MET A 1 29.24 -4.12 -4.94
C MET A 1 28.93 -4.80 -3.64
N THR A 2 28.83 -4.03 -2.55
CA THR A 2 28.38 -4.56 -1.27
C THR A 2 26.89 -4.83 -1.45
N LYS A 3 26.46 -6.09 -1.48
CA LYS A 3 25.04 -6.40 -1.32
C LYS A 3 24.62 -5.74 -0.01
N ASN A 4 23.76 -4.73 -0.06
CA ASN A 4 23.07 -4.28 1.14
C ASN A 4 22.43 -5.53 1.75
N ASN A 5 22.72 -5.79 3.02
CA ASN A 5 22.15 -6.96 3.68
C ASN A 5 20.63 -6.77 3.66
N GLU A 6 19.94 -7.59 2.87
CA GLU A 6 18.49 -7.53 2.67
C GLU A 6 17.81 -7.86 3.99
N THR A 7 17.45 -6.82 4.73
CA THR A 7 16.79 -6.95 6.03
C THR A 7 15.64 -5.99 6.14
N LEU A 8 14.65 -6.33 6.97
CA LEU A 8 13.55 -5.44 7.31
C LEU A 8 14.04 -4.10 7.88
N LYS A 9 15.17 -4.12 8.60
CA LYS A 9 15.80 -2.90 9.12
C LYS A 9 16.30 -2.02 7.97
N SER A 10 17.04 -2.61 7.02
CA SER A 10 17.54 -1.89 5.84
C SER A 10 16.39 -1.27 5.04
N LEU A 11 15.28 -1.99 4.85
CA LEU A 11 14.09 -1.49 4.15
C LEU A 11 13.49 -0.25 4.83
N ILE A 12 13.41 -0.28 6.16
CA ILE A 12 12.91 0.85 6.95
C ILE A 12 13.87 2.05 6.87
N GLU A 13 15.18 1.81 6.88
CA GLU A 13 16.19 2.88 6.86
C GLU A 13 16.35 3.53 5.48
N ASN A 14 15.95 2.85 4.40
CA ASN A 14 16.08 3.32 3.00
C ASN A 14 14.72 3.68 2.36
N SER A 15 13.67 3.89 3.16
CA SER A 15 12.34 4.23 2.67
C SER A 15 11.75 5.41 3.44
N ASN A 16 10.94 6.24 2.77
CA ASN A 16 10.15 7.29 3.39
C ASN A 16 8.79 6.78 3.91
N ILE A 17 8.50 5.49 3.79
CA ILE A 17 7.25 4.89 4.25
C ILE A 17 7.28 4.74 5.78
N PRO A 18 6.18 5.05 6.50
CA PRO A 18 6.12 4.86 7.95
C PRO A 18 6.55 3.44 8.37
N ALA A 19 7.51 3.34 9.29
CA ALA A 19 8.09 2.05 9.69
C ALA A 19 7.04 1.04 10.20
N GLY A 20 5.97 1.53 10.83
CA GLY A 20 4.84 0.70 11.26
C GLY A 20 4.10 0.04 10.09
N LEU A 21 3.93 0.77 8.99
CA LEU A 21 3.30 0.28 7.77
C LEU A 21 4.17 -0.78 7.09
N ILE A 22 5.48 -0.54 6.96
CA ILE A 22 6.42 -1.53 6.41
C ILE A 22 6.32 -2.85 7.18
N ARG A 23 6.40 -2.81 8.52
CA ARG A 23 6.30 -4.01 9.36
C ARG A 23 4.95 -4.72 9.19
N ALA A 24 3.86 -3.96 9.16
CA ALA A 24 2.52 -4.50 8.99
C ALA A 24 2.35 -5.17 7.63
N THR A 25 2.79 -4.52 6.54
CA THR A 25 2.73 -5.06 5.19
C THR A 25 3.54 -6.35 5.09
N VAL A 26 4.79 -6.35 5.55
CA VAL A 26 5.64 -7.55 5.56
C VAL A 26 5.00 -8.70 6.34
N SER A 27 4.40 -8.40 7.49
CA SER A 27 3.65 -9.41 8.26
C SER A 27 2.41 -9.92 7.51
N GLN A 28 1.71 -9.04 6.78
CA GLN A 28 0.52 -9.38 5.99
C GLN A 28 0.86 -10.35 4.85
N PHE A 29 2.05 -10.24 4.26
CA PHE A 29 2.58 -11.18 3.26
C PHE A 29 3.06 -12.52 3.85
N GLY A 30 3.00 -12.72 5.18
CA GLY A 30 3.45 -13.95 5.84
C GLY A 30 4.86 -13.87 6.43
N GLY A 31 5.46 -12.68 6.48
CA GLY A 31 6.80 -12.44 7.01
C GLY A 31 7.79 -12.03 5.93
N PHE A 32 9.02 -11.70 6.36
CA PHE A 32 10.00 -11.06 5.48
C PHE A 32 10.47 -11.97 4.33
N GLU A 33 10.67 -13.27 4.56
CA GLU A 33 11.07 -14.18 3.49
C GLU A 33 9.99 -14.29 2.40
N SER A 34 8.73 -14.52 2.77
CA SER A 34 7.61 -14.54 1.82
C SER A 34 7.43 -13.21 1.09
N PHE A 35 7.60 -12.09 1.80
CA PHE A 35 7.56 -10.77 1.19
C PHE A 35 8.64 -10.59 0.12
N LYS A 36 9.89 -10.96 0.38
CA LYS A 36 10.99 -10.82 -0.59
C LYS A 36 10.74 -11.64 -1.86
N GLU A 37 10.18 -12.84 -1.73
CA GLU A 37 9.85 -13.70 -2.87
C GLU A 37 8.77 -13.08 -3.76
N CYS A 38 7.77 -12.42 -3.16
CA CYS A 38 6.65 -11.82 -3.90
C CYS A 38 6.90 -10.38 -4.36
N ALA A 39 7.74 -9.61 -3.66
CA ALA A 39 7.87 -8.17 -3.90
C ALA A 39 8.25 -7.79 -5.35
N PRO A 40 9.17 -8.50 -6.05
CA PRO A 40 9.45 -8.21 -7.46
C PRO A 40 8.24 -8.43 -8.37
N ASP A 41 7.42 -9.46 -8.11
CA ASP A 41 6.22 -9.76 -8.90
C ASP A 41 5.15 -8.67 -8.66
N VAL A 42 4.94 -8.30 -7.40
CA VAL A 42 4.05 -7.18 -7.02
C VAL A 42 4.51 -5.86 -7.65
N ASN A 43 5.82 -5.56 -7.63
CA ASN A 43 6.36 -4.32 -8.21
C ASN A 43 6.14 -4.25 -9.73
N ASN A 44 6.31 -5.38 -10.43
CA ASN A 44 6.23 -5.43 -11.89
C ASN A 44 4.80 -5.58 -12.43
N HIS A 45 3.90 -6.21 -11.66
CA HIS A 45 2.59 -6.65 -12.15
C HIS A 45 1.40 -6.19 -11.29
N GLY A 46 1.67 -5.56 -10.14
CA GLY A 46 0.65 -5.13 -9.20
C GLY A 46 0.14 -6.26 -8.32
N ILE A 47 -0.42 -5.90 -7.16
CA ILE A 47 -0.86 -6.87 -6.14
C ILE A 47 -2.22 -7.52 -6.48
N GLY A 48 -2.94 -6.97 -7.46
CA GLY A 48 -4.20 -7.52 -7.95
C GLY A 48 -4.07 -8.93 -8.57
N GLY A 49 -2.84 -9.39 -8.86
CA GLY A 49 -2.54 -10.75 -9.33
C GLY A 49 -2.82 -11.87 -8.31
N GLY A 50 -3.05 -11.51 -7.05
CA GLY A 50 -3.44 -12.42 -5.98
C GLY A 50 -2.25 -12.87 -5.13
N PHE A 51 -2.04 -12.17 -4.02
CA PHE A 51 -0.95 -12.45 -3.06
C PHE A 51 -1.49 -12.69 -1.65
N HIS A 52 -0.73 -13.47 -0.87
CA HIS A 52 -1.11 -13.79 0.51
C HIS A 52 -1.46 -12.52 1.30
N GLY A 53 -2.59 -12.55 2.00
CA GLY A 53 -3.10 -11.43 2.79
C GLY A 53 -3.74 -10.28 2.00
N PHE A 54 -3.71 -10.31 0.66
CA PHE A 54 -4.27 -9.25 -0.21
C PHE A 54 -5.32 -9.74 -1.23
N ILE A 55 -5.78 -10.99 -1.12
CA ILE A 55 -6.80 -11.58 -2.02
C ILE A 55 -8.23 -11.27 -1.55
N TYR A 56 -8.50 -11.38 -0.25
CA TYR A 56 -9.85 -11.30 0.28
C TYR A 56 -10.13 -9.97 0.97
N TYR A 57 -11.32 -9.41 0.72
CA TYR A 57 -11.80 -8.19 1.38
C TYR A 57 -11.72 -8.27 2.91
N THR A 58 -11.99 -9.45 3.49
CA THR A 58 -11.88 -9.65 4.95
C THR A 58 -10.50 -9.34 5.50
N ASP A 59 -9.44 -9.61 4.72
CA ASP A 59 -8.06 -9.37 5.11
C ASP A 59 -7.64 -7.93 4.79
N THR A 60 -7.92 -7.45 3.58
CA THR A 60 -7.49 -6.12 3.13
C THR A 60 -8.23 -4.99 3.85
N VAL A 61 -9.53 -5.13 4.09
CA VAL A 61 -10.30 -4.15 4.86
C VAL A 61 -9.82 -4.11 6.32
N LYS A 62 -9.52 -5.27 6.91
CA LYS A 62 -8.96 -5.35 8.27
C LYS A 62 -7.57 -4.71 8.33
N PHE A 63 -6.71 -4.99 7.35
CA PHE A 63 -5.39 -4.38 7.22
C PHE A 63 -5.49 -2.85 7.15
N PHE A 64 -6.33 -2.34 6.24
CA PHE A 64 -6.56 -0.91 6.11
C PHE A 64 -7.02 -0.29 7.43
N ARG A 65 -8.03 -0.87 8.10
CA ARG A 65 -8.53 -0.32 9.38
C ARG A 65 -7.43 -0.24 10.44
N ASN A 66 -6.56 -1.24 10.52
CA ASN A 66 -5.45 -1.28 11.48
C ASN A 66 -4.32 -0.30 11.14
N GLN A 67 -4.09 -0.05 9.86
CA GLN A 67 -2.99 0.79 9.36
C GLN A 67 -3.45 2.15 8.80
N ARG A 68 -4.72 2.50 8.99
CA ARG A 68 -5.38 3.66 8.37
C ARG A 68 -4.56 4.94 8.48
N VAL A 69 -4.06 5.24 9.68
CA VAL A 69 -3.29 6.47 9.92
C VAL A 69 -2.02 6.49 9.05
N ASN A 70 -1.26 5.40 9.03
CA ASN A 70 -0.01 5.32 8.28
C ASN A 70 -0.24 5.33 6.76
N ILE A 71 -1.30 4.67 6.28
CA ILE A 71 -1.65 4.67 4.85
C ILE A 71 -2.06 6.08 4.40
N ILE A 72 -2.86 6.78 5.21
CA ILE A 72 -3.26 8.17 4.92
C ILE A 72 -2.04 9.10 4.96
N GLU A 73 -1.13 8.93 5.93
CA GLU A 73 0.09 9.72 6.01
C GLU A 73 1.00 9.53 4.79
N MET A 74 1.20 8.28 4.35
CA MET A 74 1.93 7.96 3.13
C MET A 74 1.28 8.58 1.89
N ALA A 75 -0.05 8.45 1.75
CA ALA A 75 -0.78 9.03 0.62
C ALA A 75 -0.70 10.57 0.60
N LYS A 76 -0.73 11.23 1.77
CA LYS A 76 -0.53 12.68 1.87
C LYS A 76 0.86 13.09 1.42
N SER A 77 1.89 12.47 1.98
CA SER A 77 3.30 12.78 1.63
C SER A 77 3.55 12.60 0.13
N GLN A 78 3.06 11.50 -0.46
CA GLN A 78 3.25 11.24 -1.88
C GLN A 78 2.47 12.22 -2.77
N ALA A 79 1.25 12.60 -2.37
CA ALA A 79 0.49 13.63 -3.10
C ALA A 79 1.16 15.01 -3.03
N GLU A 80 1.75 15.36 -1.89
CA GLU A 80 2.55 16.58 -1.72
C GLU A 80 3.78 16.57 -2.64
N ASP A 81 4.51 15.45 -2.72
CA ASP A 81 5.65 15.28 -3.62
C ASP A 81 5.25 15.40 -5.11
N PHE A 82 4.04 14.97 -5.46
CA PHE A 82 3.49 15.08 -6.82
C PHE A 82 2.86 16.44 -7.12
N GLY A 83 2.64 17.28 -6.11
CA GLY A 83 1.97 18.59 -6.26
C GLY A 83 0.48 18.49 -6.61
N VAL A 84 -0.20 17.42 -6.20
CA VAL A 84 -1.63 17.16 -6.47
C VAL A 84 -2.42 16.97 -5.18
N GLY A 85 -3.76 16.98 -5.26
CA GLY A 85 -4.60 16.65 -4.11
C GLY A 85 -4.50 15.16 -3.74
N MET A 86 -4.49 14.82 -2.45
CA MET A 86 -4.47 13.41 -2.01
C MET A 86 -5.68 12.62 -2.53
N LEU A 87 -6.88 13.20 -2.45
CA LEU A 87 -8.10 12.52 -2.92
C LEU A 87 -8.13 12.39 -4.44
N GLU A 88 -7.66 13.42 -5.16
CA GLU A 88 -7.44 13.40 -6.61
C GLU A 88 -6.46 12.27 -7.02
N MET A 89 -5.33 12.16 -6.31
CA MET A 89 -4.34 11.09 -6.53
C MET A 89 -4.96 9.70 -6.35
N ILE A 90 -5.69 9.49 -5.25
CA ILE A 90 -6.33 8.20 -4.94
C ILE A 90 -7.42 7.87 -5.98
N ALA A 91 -8.21 8.85 -6.41
CA ALA A 91 -9.21 8.68 -7.46
C ALA A 91 -8.58 8.23 -8.80
N GLY A 92 -7.31 8.57 -9.03
CA GLY A 92 -6.55 8.14 -10.21
C GLY A 92 -6.06 6.68 -10.18
N PHE A 93 -6.18 5.97 -9.06
CA PHE A 93 -5.69 4.59 -8.93
C PHE A 93 -6.39 3.65 -9.90
N GLY A 94 -5.63 2.74 -10.51
CA GLY A 94 -6.14 1.82 -11.54
C GLY A 94 -7.32 0.96 -11.07
N CYS A 95 -7.30 0.54 -9.80
CA CYS A 95 -8.38 -0.17 -9.11
C CYS A 95 -9.70 0.63 -9.01
N MET A 96 -9.66 1.96 -9.17
CA MET A 96 -10.80 2.87 -9.05
C MET A 96 -11.26 3.43 -10.39
N LYS A 97 -10.46 3.33 -11.47
CA LYS A 97 -10.76 3.95 -12.77
C LYS A 97 -12.08 3.54 -13.40
N SER A 98 -12.56 2.32 -13.12
CA SER A 98 -13.85 1.83 -13.62
C SER A 98 -15.01 2.08 -12.66
N LEU A 99 -14.76 2.72 -11.52
CA LEU A 99 -15.72 2.98 -10.47
C LEU A 99 -16.08 4.47 -10.52
N ASP A 100 -17.38 4.78 -10.57
CA ASP A 100 -17.88 6.16 -10.47
C ASP A 100 -17.85 6.60 -9.00
N ILE A 101 -16.64 6.74 -8.44
CA ILE A 101 -16.40 7.10 -7.04
C ILE A 101 -16.00 8.57 -6.96
N SER A 102 -16.75 9.34 -6.19
CA SER A 102 -16.42 10.73 -5.89
C SER A 102 -15.35 10.85 -4.80
N GLU A 103 -14.65 11.98 -4.77
CA GLU A 103 -13.70 12.31 -3.69
C GLU A 103 -14.36 12.28 -2.30
N ASP A 104 -15.63 12.68 -2.19
CA ASP A 104 -16.40 12.62 -0.95
C ASP A 104 -16.58 11.18 -0.46
N GLU A 105 -16.83 10.24 -1.36
CA GLU A 105 -16.98 8.81 -1.00
C GLU A 105 -15.62 8.20 -0.61
N ILE A 106 -14.53 8.60 -1.28
CA ILE A 106 -13.16 8.25 -0.88
C ILE A 106 -12.87 8.77 0.53
N ALA A 107 -13.10 10.06 0.78
CA ALA A 107 -12.88 10.68 2.09
C ALA A 107 -13.73 10.00 3.18
N ARG A 108 -14.99 9.70 2.88
CA ARG A 108 -15.90 9.01 3.82
C ARG A 108 -15.37 7.62 4.19
N ALA A 109 -14.95 6.83 3.21
CA ALA A 109 -14.36 5.52 3.45
C ALA A 109 -13.06 5.62 4.24
N MET A 110 -12.18 6.56 3.89
CA MET A 110 -10.89 6.76 4.57
C MET A 110 -11.08 7.12 6.04
N TYR A 111 -11.85 8.16 6.35
CA TYR A 111 -11.91 8.69 7.71
C TYR A 111 -12.92 7.97 8.61
N THR A 112 -14.01 7.45 8.04
CA THR A 112 -15.10 6.85 8.82
C THR A 112 -15.22 5.33 8.65
N GLY A 113 -14.60 4.75 7.62
CA GLY A 113 -14.76 3.34 7.29
C GLY A 113 -16.17 2.98 6.81
N LYS A 114 -16.94 3.97 6.34
CA LYS A 114 -18.32 3.85 5.88
C LYS A 114 -18.46 4.36 4.45
N GLY A 115 -19.53 3.97 3.79
CA GLY A 115 -19.80 4.28 2.39
C GLY A 115 -20.26 3.03 1.66
N GLU A 116 -20.98 3.22 0.56
CA GLU A 116 -21.46 2.14 -0.30
C GLU A 116 -20.27 1.39 -0.93
N MET A 117 -19.23 2.15 -1.30
CA MET A 117 -18.01 1.62 -1.91
C MET A 117 -16.87 1.44 -0.91
N SER A 118 -17.16 1.50 0.39
CA SER A 118 -16.12 1.57 1.43
C SER A 118 -15.19 0.35 1.45
N GLU A 119 -15.70 -0.86 1.25
CA GLU A 119 -14.86 -2.07 1.23
C GLU A 119 -13.91 -2.10 0.03
N GLN A 120 -14.38 -1.66 -1.14
CA GLN A 120 -13.59 -1.54 -2.37
C GLN A 120 -12.50 -0.47 -2.22
N ILE A 121 -12.84 0.69 -1.65
CA ILE A 121 -11.88 1.77 -1.40
C ILE A 121 -10.82 1.31 -0.39
N MET A 122 -11.24 0.70 0.73
CA MET A 122 -10.32 0.19 1.75
C MET A 122 -9.42 -0.93 1.20
N ASN A 123 -9.95 -1.81 0.33
CA ASN A 123 -9.16 -2.81 -0.36
C ASN A 123 -8.11 -2.18 -1.26
N CYS A 124 -8.49 -1.19 -2.08
CA CYS A 124 -7.52 -0.54 -2.94
C CYS A 124 -6.44 0.20 -2.14
N LEU A 125 -6.79 0.85 -1.04
CA LEU A 125 -5.81 1.50 -0.17
C LEU A 125 -4.89 0.50 0.54
N ALA A 126 -5.36 -0.71 0.82
CA ALA A 126 -4.50 -1.81 1.28
C ALA A 126 -3.56 -2.27 0.16
N TRP A 127 -4.05 -2.42 -1.07
CA TRP A 127 -3.24 -2.77 -2.23
C TRP A 127 -2.14 -1.74 -2.50
N TYR A 128 -2.50 -0.46 -2.50
CA TYR A 128 -1.56 0.66 -2.58
C TYR A 128 -0.43 0.51 -1.56
N ALA A 129 -0.75 0.25 -0.28
CA ALA A 129 0.28 0.03 0.73
C ALA A 129 1.16 -1.21 0.51
N GLY A 130 0.60 -2.29 -0.04
CA GLY A 130 1.35 -3.47 -0.45
C GLY A 130 2.34 -3.16 -1.57
N GLU A 131 1.87 -2.44 -2.60
CA GLU A 131 2.63 -2.07 -3.79
C GLU A 131 3.74 -1.06 -3.49
N GLU A 132 3.47 -0.01 -2.70
CA GLU A 132 4.49 0.98 -2.31
C GLU A 132 5.63 0.34 -1.50
N VAL A 133 5.31 -0.57 -0.57
CA VAL A 133 6.33 -1.27 0.21
C VAL A 133 7.13 -2.24 -0.65
N ALA A 134 6.48 -2.94 -1.60
CA ALA A 134 7.17 -3.79 -2.57
C ALA A 134 8.13 -2.98 -3.46
N ARG A 135 7.69 -1.81 -3.94
CA ARG A 135 8.54 -0.91 -4.73
C ARG A 135 9.73 -0.40 -3.94
N ALA A 136 9.51 0.09 -2.72
CA ALA A 136 10.60 0.54 -1.84
C ALA A 136 11.62 -0.58 -1.57
N TYR A 137 11.17 -1.83 -1.49
CA TYR A 137 12.07 -2.98 -1.39
C TYR A 137 12.86 -3.20 -2.68
N CYS A 138 12.22 -3.20 -3.84
CA CYS A 138 12.88 -3.33 -5.15
C CYS A 138 13.92 -2.23 -5.37
N ASP A 139 13.56 -0.97 -5.11
CA ASP A 139 14.47 0.17 -5.23
C ASP A 139 15.70 0.01 -4.32
N MET A 140 15.50 -0.45 -3.07
CA MET A 140 16.59 -0.69 -2.12
C MET A 140 17.56 -1.79 -2.58
N VAL A 141 17.07 -2.86 -3.22
CA VAL A 141 17.92 -3.99 -3.66
C VAL A 141 18.60 -3.74 -5.00
N GLU A 142 18.07 -2.83 -5.81
CA GLU A 142 18.61 -2.44 -7.12
C GLU A 142 19.63 -1.28 -7.04
N ALA A 143 19.62 -0.51 -5.94
CA ALA A 143 20.54 0.59 -5.65
C ALA A 143 21.98 0.14 -5.33
#